data_AF-A0A913XXS3-F1
#
_entry.id   AF-A0A913XXS3-F1
#
_cell.length_a   1.000
_cell.length_b   1.000
_cell.length_c   1.000
_cell.angle_alpha   90.00
_cell.angle_beta   90.00
_cell.angle_gamma   90.00
#
_symmetry.space_group_name_H-M   'P 1'
#
loop_
_entity.id
_entity.type
_entity.pdbx_description
1 polymer ?
#
loop_
_entity_poly.entity_id
_entity_poly.type
_entity_poly.pdbx_seq_one_letter_code
_entity_poly.pdbx_strand_id
1 'polypeptide(L)'
;MSLQDRLALGGHQFQTTDQESSMSITLRQILMSDKEAQHSIEIESLKKQLEEKDVEIADLQQKLTKIQEKNNDLQIKLNTKDKEVEELKEKIEILEEEKAKLQDELSHVESKLKRLENDVKTLTKSSKSHEKENQKLKENLQKVEYSLRTTEEKLTSENEKLKREVKQMRETRTLPMLEQPRVPIQPKLQSAALLHLGELCWQIQGKLYQKVLPEYYTPVRSYKVKNIERDVKKLVQTDEERNAAKKRWEILKSKLNWCEEVEEAIKSLQDSRNLEAHPPIDETLLHKYASALEEDGILKGWLSLERVNKLIDIWKSLKSEDENLL
;
A
#
# COMPACT_ATOMS: atom_id res chain seq x y z
N MET A 1 107.83 -93.46 87.69
CA MET A 1 107.41 -92.32 88.52
C MET A 1 108.55 -91.33 88.61
N SER A 2 108.38 -90.14 88.04
CA SER A 2 108.22 -88.91 88.84
C SER A 2 108.99 -87.72 88.28
N LEU A 3 108.22 -86.66 88.00
CA LEU A 3 108.56 -85.30 87.60
C LEU A 3 109.12 -85.05 86.19
N GLN A 4 109.62 -86.05 85.46
CA GLN A 4 109.84 -85.94 84.00
C GLN A 4 108.53 -86.11 83.20
N ASP A 5 107.54 -86.79 83.78
CA ASP A 5 106.19 -86.96 83.21
C ASP A 5 105.26 -85.75 83.45
N ARG A 6 105.62 -84.80 84.34
CA ARG A 6 104.82 -83.58 84.57
C ARG A 6 105.11 -82.45 83.57
N LEU A 7 106.25 -82.47 82.89
CA LEU A 7 106.60 -81.47 81.86
C LEU A 7 106.01 -81.81 80.48
N ALA A 8 105.76 -83.09 80.18
CA ALA A 8 105.10 -83.51 78.95
C ALA A 8 103.57 -83.29 78.99
N LEU A 9 102.94 -83.41 80.17
CA LEU A 9 101.50 -83.21 80.35
C LEU A 9 101.08 -81.73 80.53
N GLY A 10 101.97 -80.88 81.04
CA GLY A 10 101.75 -79.42 81.11
C GLY A 10 102.03 -78.67 79.79
N GLY A 11 102.95 -79.18 78.97
CA GLY A 11 103.25 -78.64 77.64
C GLY A 11 102.21 -79.01 76.57
N HIS A 12 101.54 -80.16 76.70
CA HIS A 12 100.42 -80.51 75.83
C HIS A 12 99.14 -79.75 76.19
N GLN A 13 98.83 -79.48 77.47
CA GLN A 13 97.65 -78.68 77.83
C GLN A 13 97.77 -77.20 77.41
N PHE A 14 98.96 -76.60 77.44
CA PHE A 14 99.15 -75.20 77.01
C PHE A 14 99.22 -75.01 75.49
N GLN A 15 99.75 -75.99 74.73
CA GLN A 15 99.73 -75.94 73.26
C GLN A 15 98.34 -76.24 72.67
N THR A 16 97.56 -77.14 73.30
CA THR A 16 96.19 -77.41 72.85
C THR A 16 95.27 -76.20 73.09
N THR A 17 95.44 -75.46 74.19
CA THR A 17 94.62 -74.26 74.46
C THR A 17 94.91 -73.09 73.51
N ASP A 18 96.15 -72.90 73.10
CA ASP A 18 96.52 -71.86 72.12
C ASP A 18 96.09 -72.22 70.70
N GLN A 19 96.18 -73.50 70.31
CA GLN A 19 95.63 -73.97 69.03
C GLN A 19 94.10 -73.90 69.00
N GLU A 20 93.41 -74.28 70.08
CA GLU A 20 91.94 -74.15 70.19
C GLU A 20 91.49 -72.69 70.17
N SER A 21 92.23 -71.78 70.82
CA SER A 21 91.96 -70.33 70.79
C SER A 21 92.16 -69.74 69.39
N SER A 22 93.28 -70.08 68.72
CA SER A 22 93.57 -69.64 67.34
C SER A 22 92.55 -70.20 66.33
N MET A 23 92.13 -71.45 66.49
CA MET A 23 91.10 -72.08 65.66
C MET A 23 89.71 -71.46 65.92
N SER A 24 89.39 -71.11 67.17
CA SER A 24 88.17 -70.39 67.54
C SER A 24 88.13 -68.97 66.96
N ILE A 25 89.25 -68.25 66.95
CA ILE A 25 89.39 -66.95 66.30
C ILE A 25 89.21 -67.09 64.78
N THR A 26 89.85 -68.07 64.16
CA THR A 26 89.75 -68.36 62.73
C THR A 26 88.31 -68.73 62.33
N LEU A 27 87.65 -69.59 63.10
CA LEU A 27 86.25 -69.95 62.88
C LEU A 27 85.32 -68.74 63.00
N ARG A 28 85.53 -67.88 64.01
CA ARG A 28 84.78 -66.61 64.12
C ARG A 28 85.00 -65.71 62.92
N GLN A 29 86.23 -65.61 62.42
CA GLN A 29 86.56 -64.74 61.30
C GLN A 29 85.98 -65.25 59.97
N ILE A 30 85.95 -66.57 59.76
CA ILE A 30 85.26 -67.22 58.64
C ILE A 30 83.74 -66.99 58.74
N LEU A 31 83.14 -67.20 59.92
CA LEU A 31 81.72 -66.94 60.15
C LEU A 31 81.32 -65.47 59.94
N MET A 32 82.19 -64.53 60.32
CA MET A 32 81.98 -63.10 60.07
C MET A 32 82.09 -62.78 58.57
N SER A 33 83.08 -63.34 57.87
CA SER A 33 83.26 -63.16 56.43
C SER A 33 82.09 -63.74 55.63
N ASP A 34 81.54 -64.88 56.04
CA ASP A 34 80.36 -65.52 55.41
C ASP A 34 79.10 -64.68 55.61
N LYS A 35 78.91 -64.10 56.80
CA LYS A 35 77.83 -63.13 57.07
C LYS A 35 77.97 -61.85 56.26
N GLU A 36 79.18 -61.33 56.10
CA GLU A 36 79.46 -60.15 55.28
C GLU A 36 79.14 -60.42 53.80
N ALA A 37 79.51 -61.60 53.28
CA ALA A 37 79.16 -62.02 51.93
C ALA A 37 77.64 -62.16 51.75
N GLN A 38 76.94 -62.74 52.72
CA GLN A 38 75.48 -62.88 52.70
C GLN A 38 74.78 -61.52 52.69
N HIS A 39 75.20 -60.58 53.56
CA HIS A 39 74.68 -59.21 53.56
C HIS A 39 74.99 -58.49 52.25
N SER A 40 76.16 -58.69 51.66
CA SER A 40 76.52 -58.08 50.37
C SER A 40 75.57 -58.51 49.25
N ILE A 41 75.25 -59.81 49.18
CA ILE A 41 74.30 -60.36 48.20
C ILE A 41 72.89 -59.79 48.42
N GLU A 42 72.45 -59.69 49.68
CA GLU A 42 71.14 -59.12 50.01
C GLU A 42 71.06 -57.63 49.63
N ILE A 43 72.10 -56.84 49.91
CA ILE A 43 72.18 -55.43 49.52
C ILE A 43 72.10 -55.29 48.00
N GLU A 44 72.81 -56.13 47.24
CA GLU A 44 72.80 -56.08 45.78
C GLU A 44 71.43 -56.47 45.21
N SER A 45 70.78 -57.48 45.78
CA SER A 45 69.40 -57.86 45.43
C SER A 45 68.40 -56.73 45.71
N LEU A 46 68.48 -56.10 46.88
CA LEU A 46 67.62 -54.97 47.25
C LEU A 46 67.87 -53.75 46.35
N LYS A 47 69.13 -53.46 46.00
CA LYS A 47 69.46 -52.40 45.03
C LYS A 47 68.82 -52.64 43.67
N LYS A 48 68.87 -53.88 43.17
CA LYS A 48 68.23 -54.23 41.89
C LYS A 48 66.72 -54.06 41.96
N GLN A 49 66.08 -54.49 43.04
CA GLN A 49 64.64 -54.29 43.24
C GLN A 49 64.27 -52.81 43.33
N LEU A 50 65.10 -51.98 43.96
CA LEU A 50 64.90 -50.54 44.04
C LEU A 50 64.94 -49.90 42.65
N GLU A 51 65.93 -50.25 41.84
CA GLU A 51 66.06 -49.74 40.46
C GLU A 51 64.86 -50.16 39.58
N GLU A 52 64.40 -51.41 39.69
CA GLU A 52 63.20 -51.89 38.99
C GLU A 52 61.95 -51.09 39.41
N LYS A 53 61.83 -50.78 40.70
CA LYS A 53 60.73 -49.95 41.23
C LYS A 53 60.83 -48.50 40.78
N ASP A 54 62.03 -47.93 40.69
CA ASP A 54 62.23 -46.56 40.19
C ASP A 54 61.82 -46.43 38.72
N VAL A 55 62.12 -47.45 37.90
CA VAL A 55 61.63 -47.51 36.50
C VAL A 55 60.11 -47.62 36.45
N GLU A 56 59.50 -48.46 37.30
CA GLU A 56 58.03 -48.59 37.37
C GLU A 56 57.37 -47.26 37.80
N ILE A 57 57.95 -46.56 38.78
CA ILE A 57 57.49 -45.24 39.23
C ILE A 57 57.56 -44.22 38.10
N ALA A 58 58.65 -44.21 37.32
CA ALA A 58 58.81 -43.29 36.20
C ALA A 58 57.76 -43.54 35.08
N ASP A 59 57.47 -44.79 34.75
CA ASP A 59 56.43 -45.14 33.78
C ASP A 59 55.02 -44.74 34.28
N LEU A 60 54.72 -45.00 35.56
CA LEU A 60 53.46 -44.58 36.18
C LEU A 60 53.30 -43.06 36.19
N GLN A 61 54.36 -42.31 36.50
CA GLN A 61 54.36 -40.85 36.42
C GLN A 61 54.06 -40.37 35.00
N GLN A 62 54.67 -40.97 33.98
CA GLN A 62 54.41 -40.61 32.58
C GLN A 62 52.98 -40.94 32.15
N LYS A 63 52.41 -42.04 32.62
CA LYS A 63 50.99 -42.37 32.37
C LYS A 63 50.07 -41.38 33.06
N LEU A 64 50.39 -40.98 34.29
CA LEU A 64 49.62 -40.00 35.05
C LEU A 64 49.59 -38.63 34.35
N THR A 65 50.74 -38.14 33.86
CA THR A 65 50.79 -36.87 33.11
C THR A 65 49.94 -36.92 31.84
N LYS A 66 50.03 -37.99 31.05
CA LYS A 66 49.21 -38.18 29.84
C LYS A 66 47.71 -38.20 30.15
N ILE A 67 47.29 -38.81 31.27
CA ILE A 67 45.89 -38.81 31.70
C ILE A 67 45.46 -37.40 32.12
N GLN A 68 46.32 -36.68 32.83
CA GLN A 68 46.04 -35.32 33.28
C GLN A 68 45.89 -34.35 32.09
N GLU A 69 46.74 -34.46 31.07
CA GLU A 69 46.60 -33.70 29.82
C GLU A 69 45.27 -34.00 29.12
N LYS A 70 44.92 -35.28 28.96
CA LYS A 70 43.64 -35.68 28.37
C LYS A 70 42.43 -35.17 29.15
N ASN A 71 42.49 -35.19 30.49
CA ASN A 71 41.42 -34.66 31.33
C ASN A 71 41.28 -33.14 31.15
N ASN A 72 42.38 -32.41 31.04
CA ASN A 72 42.35 -30.97 30.76
C ASN A 72 41.73 -30.67 29.39
N ASP A 73 42.13 -31.42 28.35
CA ASP A 73 41.55 -31.27 27.01
C ASP A 73 40.05 -31.56 26.98
N LEU A 74 39.61 -32.61 27.69
CA LEU A 74 38.20 -32.94 27.83
C LEU A 74 37.43 -31.85 28.58
N GLN A 75 38.02 -31.27 29.64
CA GLN A 75 37.40 -30.18 30.38
C GLN A 75 37.21 -28.93 29.50
N ILE A 76 38.20 -28.59 28.67
CA ILE A 76 38.10 -27.46 27.74
C ILE A 76 36.99 -27.71 26.71
N LYS A 77 36.93 -28.92 26.14
CA LYS A 77 35.88 -29.30 25.18
C LYS A 77 34.50 -29.26 25.81
N LEU A 78 34.35 -29.77 27.03
CA LEU A 78 33.10 -29.73 27.78
C LEU A 78 32.63 -28.30 27.98
N ASN A 79 33.49 -27.43 28.53
CA ASN A 79 33.17 -26.02 28.73
C ASN A 79 32.80 -25.29 27.42
N THR A 80 33.41 -25.68 26.30
CA THR A 80 33.08 -25.13 24.98
C THR A 80 31.68 -25.57 24.54
N LYS A 81 31.36 -26.85 24.70
CA LYS A 81 30.03 -27.38 24.39
C LYS A 81 28.94 -26.83 25.30
N ASP A 82 29.23 -26.60 26.58
CA ASP A 82 28.29 -25.96 27.50
C ASP A 82 27.94 -24.54 27.02
N LYS A 83 28.94 -23.76 26.57
CA LYS A 83 28.69 -22.43 25.98
C LYS A 83 27.84 -22.49 24.72
N GLU A 84 28.15 -23.41 23.79
CA GLU A 84 27.34 -23.61 22.59
C GLU A 84 25.88 -23.98 22.93
N VAL A 85 25.66 -24.80 23.97
CA VAL A 85 24.33 -25.18 24.43
C VAL A 85 23.57 -23.98 25.00
N GLU A 86 24.21 -23.13 25.79
CA GLU A 86 23.56 -21.91 26.31
C GLU A 86 23.19 -20.93 25.18
N GLU A 87 24.08 -20.70 24.20
CA GLU A 87 23.78 -19.87 23.03
C GLU A 87 22.60 -20.43 22.21
N LEU A 88 22.50 -21.76 22.08
CA LEU A 88 21.38 -22.40 21.39
C LEU A 88 20.08 -22.27 22.18
N LYS A 89 20.11 -22.37 23.51
CA LYS A 89 18.93 -22.15 24.36
C LYS A 89 18.39 -20.73 24.22
N GLU A 90 19.27 -19.72 24.28
CA GLU A 90 18.89 -18.32 24.09
C GLU A 90 18.23 -18.09 22.71
N LYS A 91 18.78 -18.68 21.65
CA LYS A 91 18.19 -18.60 20.31
C LYS A 91 16.81 -19.27 20.23
N ILE A 92 16.64 -20.41 20.90
CA ILE A 92 15.34 -21.09 20.96
C ILE A 92 14.30 -20.21 21.66
N GLU A 93 14.66 -19.60 22.79
CA GLU A 93 13.76 -18.70 23.53
C GLU A 93 13.31 -17.52 22.67
N ILE A 94 14.23 -16.85 21.97
CA ILE A 94 13.89 -15.74 21.05
C ILE A 94 12.94 -16.21 19.94
N LEU A 95 13.20 -17.37 19.34
CA LEU A 95 12.36 -17.92 18.27
C LEU A 95 10.97 -18.32 18.79
N GLU A 96 10.86 -18.81 20.03
CA GLU A 96 9.58 -19.12 20.66
C GLU A 96 8.76 -17.86 20.92
N GLU A 97 9.39 -16.77 21.38
CA GLU A 97 8.73 -15.47 21.54
C GLU A 97 8.25 -14.90 20.20
N GLU A 98 9.08 -14.94 19.16
CA GLU A 98 8.70 -14.48 17.82
C GLU A 98 7.53 -15.29 17.26
N LYS A 99 7.57 -16.62 17.44
CA LYS A 99 6.46 -17.51 17.06
C LYS A 99 5.17 -17.14 17.78
N ALA A 100 5.22 -16.85 19.08
CA ALA A 100 4.05 -16.44 19.85
C ALA A 100 3.46 -15.12 19.31
N LYS A 101 4.30 -14.12 19.06
CA LYS A 101 3.88 -12.83 18.48
C LYS A 101 3.22 -13.01 17.11
N LEU A 102 3.82 -13.79 16.22
CA LEU A 102 3.27 -14.08 14.90
C LEU A 102 1.93 -14.81 14.98
N GLN A 103 1.77 -15.71 15.94
CA GLN A 103 0.51 -16.44 16.15
C GLN A 103 -0.61 -15.50 16.62
N ASP A 104 -0.31 -14.54 17.49
CA ASP A 104 -1.26 -13.51 17.94
C ASP A 104 -1.66 -12.58 16.80
N GLU A 105 -0.70 -12.13 15.99
CA GLU A 105 -0.96 -11.30 14.80
C GLU A 105 -1.85 -12.03 13.79
N LEU A 106 -1.58 -13.32 13.55
CA LEU A 106 -2.38 -14.15 12.65
C LEU A 106 -3.84 -14.26 13.15
N SER A 107 -4.03 -14.53 14.44
CA SER A 107 -5.35 -14.60 15.07
C SER A 107 -6.15 -13.28 14.93
N HIS A 108 -5.46 -12.14 15.06
CA HIS A 108 -6.06 -10.83 14.87
C HIS A 108 -6.49 -10.59 13.41
N VAL A 109 -5.64 -10.97 12.45
CA VAL A 109 -5.95 -10.86 11.02
C VAL A 109 -7.13 -11.76 10.64
N GLU A 110 -7.16 -13.00 11.11
CA GLU A 110 -8.29 -13.91 10.90
C GLU A 110 -9.60 -13.34 11.46
N SER A 111 -9.54 -12.72 12.64
CA SER A 111 -10.70 -12.09 13.27
C SER A 111 -11.21 -10.90 12.45
N LYS A 112 -10.31 -10.07 11.90
CA LYS A 112 -10.67 -8.97 10.99
C LYS A 112 -11.29 -9.49 9.69
N LEU A 113 -10.72 -10.55 9.11
CA LEU A 113 -11.20 -11.14 7.87
C LEU A 113 -12.62 -11.69 8.04
N LYS A 114 -12.90 -12.40 9.15
CA LYS A 114 -14.27 -12.86 9.48
C LYS A 114 -15.27 -11.71 9.60
N ARG A 115 -14.87 -10.56 10.19
CA ARG A 115 -15.74 -9.38 10.26
C ARG A 115 -16.03 -8.81 8.86
N LEU A 116 -14.99 -8.63 8.05
CA LEU A 116 -15.14 -8.14 6.68
C LEU A 116 -16.01 -9.07 5.82
N GLU A 117 -15.86 -10.38 5.95
CA GLU A 117 -16.74 -11.34 5.26
C GLU A 117 -18.21 -11.17 5.65
N ASN A 118 -18.49 -10.92 6.94
CA ASN A 118 -19.84 -10.67 7.41
C ASN A 118 -20.39 -9.35 6.85
N ASP A 119 -19.59 -8.30 6.84
CA ASP A 119 -19.97 -6.99 6.27
C ASP A 119 -20.24 -7.09 4.76
N VAL A 120 -19.42 -7.84 4.02
CA VAL A 120 -19.67 -8.12 2.60
C VAL A 120 -20.98 -8.88 2.41
N LYS A 121 -21.27 -9.88 3.24
CA LYS A 121 -22.55 -10.63 3.19
C LYS A 121 -23.75 -9.73 3.47
N THR A 122 -23.68 -8.82 4.44
CA THR A 122 -24.78 -7.90 4.77
C THR A 122 -24.99 -6.87 3.65
N LEU A 123 -23.91 -6.27 3.15
CA LEU A 123 -23.95 -5.34 2.01
C LEU A 123 -24.51 -5.99 0.76
N THR A 124 -24.12 -7.22 0.47
CA THR A 124 -24.66 -7.98 -0.68
C THR A 124 -26.16 -8.21 -0.55
N LYS A 125 -26.66 -8.54 0.66
CA LYS A 125 -28.11 -8.69 0.90
C LYS A 125 -28.86 -7.38 0.73
N SER A 126 -28.33 -6.28 1.27
CA SER A 126 -28.91 -4.94 1.12
C SER A 126 -28.95 -4.51 -0.34
N SER A 127 -27.84 -4.67 -1.08
CA SER A 127 -27.76 -4.37 -2.51
C SER A 127 -28.81 -5.16 -3.32
N LYS A 128 -28.95 -6.47 -3.07
CA LYS A 128 -30.01 -7.27 -3.71
C LYS A 128 -31.43 -6.79 -3.37
N SER A 129 -31.64 -6.26 -2.16
CA SER A 129 -32.93 -5.69 -1.77
C SER A 129 -33.21 -4.38 -2.51
N HIS A 130 -32.22 -3.47 -2.56
CA HIS A 130 -32.34 -2.22 -3.29
C HIS A 130 -32.51 -2.43 -4.80
N GLU A 131 -31.86 -3.44 -5.38
CA GLU A 131 -32.05 -3.77 -6.79
C GLU A 131 -33.49 -4.18 -7.10
N LYS A 132 -34.11 -4.99 -6.22
CA LYS A 132 -35.53 -5.37 -6.35
C LYS A 132 -36.45 -4.16 -6.22
N GLU A 133 -36.16 -3.25 -5.30
CA GLU A 133 -36.94 -2.03 -5.11
C GLU A 133 -36.83 -1.10 -6.32
N ASN A 134 -35.63 -0.90 -6.85
CA ASN A 134 -35.38 -0.15 -8.08
C ASN A 134 -36.12 -0.74 -9.27
N GLN A 135 -36.10 -2.07 -9.44
CA GLN A 135 -36.86 -2.73 -10.49
C GLN A 135 -38.36 -2.46 -10.37
N LYS A 136 -38.92 -2.54 -9.15
CA LYS A 136 -40.33 -2.24 -8.90
C LYS A 136 -40.67 -0.77 -9.16
N LEU A 137 -39.79 0.16 -8.79
CA LEU A 137 -39.96 1.59 -9.08
C LEU A 137 -39.95 1.85 -10.59
N LYS A 138 -39.06 1.19 -11.33
CA LYS A 138 -39.00 1.28 -12.80
C LYS A 138 -40.29 0.80 -13.46
N GLU A 139 -40.84 -0.33 -13.01
CA GLU A 139 -42.14 -0.84 -13.48
C GLU A 139 -43.29 0.13 -13.18
N ASN A 140 -43.30 0.74 -11.99
CA ASN A 140 -44.30 1.74 -11.62
C ASN A 140 -44.17 3.01 -12.47
N LEU A 141 -42.95 3.48 -12.76
CA LEU A 141 -42.70 4.62 -13.62
C LEU A 141 -43.29 4.38 -15.02
N GLN A 142 -43.02 3.21 -15.61
CA GLN A 142 -43.58 2.85 -16.92
C GLN A 142 -45.11 2.85 -16.94
N LYS A 143 -45.76 2.39 -15.86
CA LYS A 143 -47.23 2.43 -15.74
C LYS A 143 -47.75 3.86 -15.68
N VAL A 144 -47.07 4.75 -14.96
CA VAL A 144 -47.42 6.17 -14.86
C VAL A 144 -47.20 6.89 -16.18
N GLU A 145 -46.10 6.62 -16.89
CA GLU A 145 -45.85 7.17 -18.23
C GLU A 145 -46.94 6.76 -19.21
N TYR A 146 -47.35 5.49 -19.19
CA TYR A 146 -48.44 4.99 -20.02
C TYR A 146 -49.78 5.70 -19.70
N SER A 147 -50.13 5.83 -18.42
CA SER A 147 -51.37 6.50 -18.03
C SER A 147 -51.35 8.00 -18.38
N LEU A 148 -50.22 8.67 -18.19
CA LEU A 148 -50.03 10.08 -18.55
C LEU A 148 -50.23 10.29 -20.06
N ARG A 149 -49.56 9.48 -20.89
CA ARG A 149 -49.73 9.52 -22.35
C ARG A 149 -51.20 9.36 -22.77
N THR A 150 -51.89 8.40 -22.15
CA THR A 150 -53.32 8.17 -22.41
C THR A 150 -54.17 9.39 -22.01
N THR A 151 -53.84 10.08 -20.92
CA THR A 151 -54.55 11.31 -20.52
C THR A 151 -54.24 12.49 -21.42
N GLU A 152 -53.00 12.62 -21.90
CA GLU A 152 -52.59 13.66 -22.86
C GLU A 152 -53.32 13.49 -24.21
N GLU A 153 -53.43 12.25 -24.72
CA GLU A 153 -54.19 11.94 -25.92
C GLU A 153 -55.68 12.31 -25.79
N LYS A 154 -56.28 12.05 -24.62
CA LYS A 154 -57.67 12.45 -24.34
C LYS A 154 -57.82 13.97 -24.31
N LEU A 155 -56.93 14.67 -23.61
CA LEU A 155 -56.95 16.14 -23.50
C LEU A 155 -56.72 16.83 -24.84
N THR A 156 -55.83 16.31 -25.68
CA THR A 156 -55.58 16.84 -27.03
C THR A 156 -56.79 16.63 -27.93
N SER A 157 -57.41 15.45 -27.90
CA SER A 157 -58.65 15.17 -28.63
C SER A 157 -59.81 16.07 -28.19
N GLU A 158 -59.98 16.26 -26.89
CA GLU A 158 -61.00 17.15 -26.32
C GLU A 158 -60.73 18.62 -26.66
N ASN A 159 -59.48 19.08 -26.58
CA ASN A 159 -59.08 20.42 -27.03
C ASN A 159 -59.38 20.65 -28.51
N GLU A 160 -59.08 19.69 -29.39
CA GLU A 160 -59.42 19.80 -30.81
C GLU A 160 -60.93 19.85 -31.04
N LYS A 161 -61.73 19.12 -30.26
CA LYS A 161 -63.19 19.21 -30.30
C LYS A 161 -63.68 20.60 -29.86
N LEU A 162 -63.20 21.09 -28.71
CA LEU A 162 -63.54 22.42 -28.20
C LEU A 162 -63.14 23.53 -29.17
N LYS A 163 -61.98 23.41 -29.82
CA LYS A 163 -61.50 24.37 -30.83
C LYS A 163 -62.44 24.44 -32.03
N ARG A 164 -62.99 23.31 -32.48
CA ARG A 164 -64.03 23.25 -33.53
C ARG A 164 -65.33 23.91 -33.06
N GLU A 165 -65.79 23.61 -31.85
CA GLU A 165 -67.00 24.22 -31.27
C GLU A 165 -66.86 25.74 -31.12
N VAL A 166 -65.71 26.22 -30.63
CA VAL A 166 -65.39 27.66 -30.54
C VAL A 166 -65.34 28.32 -31.92
N LYS A 167 -64.78 27.65 -32.93
CA LYS A 167 -64.77 28.14 -34.31
C LYS A 167 -66.19 28.28 -34.86
N GLN A 168 -67.03 27.26 -34.69
CA GLN A 168 -68.44 27.32 -35.08
C GLN A 168 -69.17 28.45 -34.34
N MET A 169 -69.00 28.59 -33.03
CA MET A 169 -69.60 29.69 -32.27
C MET A 169 -69.15 31.08 -32.75
N ARG A 170 -67.89 31.25 -33.17
CA ARG A 170 -67.39 32.50 -33.78
C ARG A 170 -68.00 32.75 -35.15
N GLU A 171 -68.14 31.71 -35.98
CA GLU A 171 -68.76 31.79 -37.32
C GLU A 171 -70.26 32.07 -37.24
N THR A 172 -70.99 31.49 -36.28
CA THR A 172 -72.41 31.79 -36.03
C THR A 172 -72.61 33.19 -35.42
N ARG A 173 -71.55 33.77 -34.86
CA ARG A 173 -71.52 35.12 -34.29
C ARG A 173 -70.85 36.11 -35.26
N THR A 174 -71.19 36.07 -36.55
CA THR A 174 -70.91 37.18 -37.47
C THR A 174 -71.81 38.37 -37.13
N LEU A 175 -71.37 39.18 -36.17
CA LEU A 175 -71.58 40.63 -36.21
C LEU A 175 -70.26 41.25 -36.72
N PRO A 176 -70.30 42.30 -37.56
CA PRO A 176 -69.09 42.92 -38.08
C PRO A 176 -68.39 43.68 -36.94
N MET A 177 -67.34 43.10 -36.37
CA MET A 177 -66.43 43.81 -35.48
C MET A 177 -65.24 44.32 -36.28
N LEU A 178 -65.05 45.64 -36.25
CA LEU A 178 -63.87 46.33 -36.77
C LEU A 178 -62.58 45.65 -36.30
N GLU A 179 -61.66 45.41 -37.25
CA GLU A 179 -60.26 45.14 -36.94
C GLU A 179 -59.70 46.29 -36.11
N GLN A 180 -59.22 45.97 -34.90
CA GLN A 180 -58.29 46.84 -34.19
C GLN A 180 -56.89 46.69 -34.80
N PRO A 181 -56.16 47.79 -35.05
CA PRO A 181 -54.82 47.72 -35.65
C PRO A 181 -53.85 47.05 -34.68
N ARG A 182 -53.26 45.92 -35.09
CA ARG A 182 -52.03 45.42 -34.48
C ARG A 182 -50.87 46.28 -34.98
N VAL A 183 -50.26 47.02 -34.07
CA VAL A 183 -49.03 47.78 -34.34
C VAL A 183 -47.86 46.78 -34.46
N PRO A 184 -47.02 46.84 -35.51
CA PRO A 184 -45.81 46.03 -35.58
C PRO A 184 -44.79 46.53 -34.57
N ILE A 185 -44.38 45.68 -33.63
CA ILE A 185 -43.20 45.94 -32.79
C ILE A 185 -41.97 45.84 -33.69
N GLN A 186 -41.18 46.92 -33.74
CA GLN A 186 -39.97 46.99 -34.55
C GLN A 186 -38.87 46.04 -34.01
N PRO A 187 -38.27 45.18 -34.85
CA PRO A 187 -37.30 44.15 -34.45
C PRO A 187 -35.87 44.65 -34.11
N LYS A 188 -35.65 45.96 -33.89
CA LYS A 188 -34.29 46.52 -33.67
C LYS A 188 -33.91 46.73 -32.19
N LEU A 189 -34.87 46.88 -31.28
CA LEU A 189 -34.56 47.13 -29.86
C LEU A 189 -34.36 45.82 -29.08
N GLN A 190 -35.16 44.79 -29.40
CA GLN A 190 -35.10 43.49 -28.71
C GLN A 190 -33.80 42.74 -29.01
N SER A 191 -33.37 42.75 -30.28
CA SER A 191 -32.10 42.17 -30.72
C SER A 191 -30.89 42.84 -30.06
N ALA A 192 -30.85 44.18 -30.07
CA ALA A 192 -29.81 44.95 -29.38
C ALA A 192 -29.81 44.70 -27.85
N ALA A 193 -30.98 44.63 -27.23
CA ALA A 193 -31.12 44.34 -25.80
C ALA A 193 -30.59 42.94 -25.45
N LEU A 194 -30.91 41.91 -26.24
CA LEU A 194 -30.44 40.54 -26.01
C LEU A 194 -28.93 40.40 -26.16
N LEU A 195 -28.31 41.11 -27.13
CA LEU A 195 -26.85 41.13 -27.28
C LEU A 195 -26.17 41.75 -26.05
N HIS A 196 -26.67 42.89 -25.55
CA HIS A 196 -26.12 43.56 -24.37
C HIS A 196 -26.35 42.76 -23.09
N LEU A 197 -27.51 42.10 -22.95
CA LEU A 197 -27.80 41.23 -21.80
C LEU A 197 -26.94 39.97 -21.80
N GLY A 198 -26.72 39.34 -22.96
CA GLY A 198 -25.81 38.19 -23.06
C GLY A 198 -24.35 38.57 -22.82
N GLU A 199 -23.93 39.79 -23.16
CA GLU A 199 -22.61 40.33 -22.82
C GLU A 199 -22.46 40.61 -21.31
N LEU A 200 -23.49 41.18 -20.69
CA LEU A 200 -23.55 41.35 -19.23
C LEU A 200 -23.39 39.99 -18.52
N CYS A 201 -24.11 38.96 -18.97
CA CYS A 201 -24.02 37.61 -18.44
C CYS A 201 -22.59 37.03 -18.54
N TRP A 202 -21.91 37.25 -19.68
CA TRP A 202 -20.52 36.82 -19.87
C TRP A 202 -19.55 37.51 -18.90
N GLN A 203 -19.70 38.83 -18.73
CA GLN A 203 -18.87 39.60 -17.79
C GLN A 203 -19.12 39.20 -16.34
N ILE A 204 -20.36 38.91 -15.95
CA ILE A 204 -20.70 38.41 -14.62
C ILE A 204 -19.95 37.09 -14.36
N GLN A 205 -20.03 36.14 -15.28
CA GLN A 205 -19.35 34.85 -15.12
C GLN A 205 -17.81 35.00 -15.07
N GLY A 206 -17.24 35.89 -15.87
CA GLY A 206 -15.81 36.21 -15.82
C GLY A 206 -15.38 36.81 -14.48
N LYS A 207 -16.14 37.79 -13.96
CA LYS A 207 -15.87 38.41 -12.65
C LYS A 207 -16.06 37.46 -11.47
N LEU A 208 -17.04 36.56 -11.55
CA LEU A 208 -17.22 35.49 -10.55
C LEU A 208 -16.00 34.56 -10.53
N TYR A 209 -15.53 34.12 -11.69
CA TYR A 209 -14.34 33.27 -11.78
C TYR A 209 -13.11 33.98 -11.20
N GLN A 210 -12.88 35.24 -11.56
CA GLN A 210 -11.77 36.05 -11.04
C GLN A 210 -11.79 36.18 -9.50
N LYS A 211 -12.98 36.29 -8.89
CA LYS A 211 -13.12 36.40 -7.44
C LYS A 211 -12.89 35.07 -6.70
N VAL A 212 -13.18 33.94 -7.33
CA VAL A 212 -13.01 32.61 -6.73
C VAL A 212 -11.60 32.07 -6.96
N LEU A 213 -11.05 32.26 -8.16
CA LEU A 213 -9.75 31.75 -8.63
C LEU A 213 -8.96 32.86 -9.36
N PRO A 214 -8.42 33.86 -8.64
CA PRO A 214 -7.73 35.00 -9.25
C PRO A 214 -6.46 34.60 -10.03
N GLU A 215 -5.67 33.67 -9.49
CA GLU A 215 -4.40 33.21 -10.10
C GLU A 215 -4.60 32.44 -11.43
N TYR A 216 -5.81 31.96 -11.70
CA TYR A 216 -6.16 31.17 -12.89
C TYR A 216 -7.04 31.95 -13.88
N TYR A 217 -7.27 33.25 -13.61
CA TYR A 217 -8.09 34.10 -14.45
C TYR A 217 -7.29 34.66 -15.64
N THR A 218 -7.88 34.56 -16.83
CA THR A 218 -7.36 35.04 -18.10
C THR A 218 -8.49 35.74 -18.84
N PRO A 219 -8.32 37.00 -19.29
CA PRO A 219 -9.41 37.82 -19.83
C PRO A 219 -9.99 37.32 -21.17
N VAL A 220 -9.29 36.40 -21.85
CA VAL A 220 -9.66 35.87 -23.17
C VAL A 220 -10.52 34.61 -23.08
N ARG A 221 -10.64 34.01 -21.88
CA ARG A 221 -11.32 32.71 -21.71
C ARG A 221 -12.79 32.90 -21.35
N SER A 222 -13.68 32.15 -22.01
CA SER A 222 -15.10 32.08 -21.63
C SER A 222 -15.27 31.23 -20.38
N TYR A 223 -15.58 31.86 -19.26
CA TYR A 223 -15.84 31.19 -18.00
C TYR A 223 -17.33 30.87 -17.85
N LYS A 224 -17.66 29.62 -17.52
CA LYS A 224 -19.02 29.20 -17.16
C LYS A 224 -19.04 28.87 -15.66
N VAL A 225 -20.20 29.02 -15.01
CA VAL A 225 -20.38 28.68 -13.58
C VAL A 225 -19.98 27.24 -13.30
N LYS A 226 -20.37 26.30 -14.17
CA LYS A 226 -19.96 24.89 -14.11
C LYS A 226 -18.43 24.70 -14.17
N ASN A 227 -17.70 25.60 -14.84
CA ASN A 227 -16.24 25.56 -14.88
C ASN A 227 -15.64 26.05 -13.56
N ILE A 228 -16.24 27.04 -12.87
CA ILE A 228 -15.80 27.48 -11.53
C ILE A 228 -15.84 26.30 -10.56
N GLU A 229 -16.97 25.58 -10.51
CA GLU A 229 -17.14 24.45 -9.58
C GLU A 229 -16.20 23.28 -9.89
N ARG A 230 -15.97 23.01 -11.18
CA ARG A 230 -15.02 21.97 -11.61
C ARG A 230 -13.58 22.36 -11.29
N ASP A 231 -13.21 23.60 -11.55
CA ASP A 231 -11.84 24.09 -11.44
C ASP A 231 -11.44 24.26 -9.97
N VAL A 232 -12.37 24.65 -9.09
CA VAL A 232 -12.20 24.61 -7.63
C VAL A 232 -11.93 23.17 -7.13
N LYS A 233 -12.47 22.14 -7.79
CA LYS A 233 -12.24 20.74 -7.43
C LYS A 233 -10.94 20.16 -8.01
N LYS A 234 -10.52 20.59 -9.20
CA LYS A 234 -9.48 19.91 -10.01
C LYS A 234 -8.17 20.67 -10.19
N LEU A 235 -8.17 22.01 -10.18
CA LEU A 235 -6.99 22.80 -10.55
C LEU A 235 -6.13 23.26 -9.37
N VAL A 236 -6.59 23.07 -8.13
CA VAL A 236 -5.91 23.64 -6.96
C VAL A 236 -4.92 22.63 -6.37
N GLN A 237 -3.63 22.97 -6.45
CA GLN A 237 -2.51 22.07 -6.13
C GLN A 237 -2.34 21.76 -4.63
N THR A 238 -2.84 22.62 -3.73
CA THR A 238 -2.79 22.42 -2.28
C THR A 238 -4.18 22.32 -1.66
N ASP A 239 -4.32 21.47 -0.65
CA ASP A 239 -5.58 21.25 0.07
C ASP A 239 -6.08 22.54 0.76
N GLU A 240 -5.16 23.42 1.16
CA GLU A 240 -5.43 24.71 1.79
C GLU A 240 -6.05 25.73 0.82
N GLU A 241 -5.44 25.93 -0.35
CA GLU A 241 -5.97 26.88 -1.35
C GLU A 241 -7.31 26.36 -1.91
N ARG A 242 -7.50 25.03 -1.97
CA ARG A 242 -8.77 24.41 -2.38
C ARG A 242 -9.89 24.72 -1.40
N ASN A 243 -9.60 24.61 -0.10
CA ASN A 243 -10.55 24.94 0.95
C ASN A 243 -10.81 26.45 1.02
N ALA A 244 -9.80 27.29 0.78
CA ALA A 244 -9.95 28.73 0.67
C ALA A 244 -10.83 29.13 -0.53
N ALA A 245 -10.62 28.54 -1.70
CA ALA A 245 -11.42 28.80 -2.91
C ALA A 245 -12.88 28.34 -2.75
N LYS A 246 -13.12 27.18 -2.12
CA LYS A 246 -14.48 26.75 -1.74
C LYS A 246 -15.15 27.75 -0.81
N LYS A 247 -14.44 28.21 0.23
CA LYS A 247 -14.97 29.20 1.17
C LYS A 247 -15.27 30.54 0.50
N ARG A 248 -14.41 31.00 -0.42
CA ARG A 248 -14.65 32.20 -1.25
C ARG A 248 -15.91 32.03 -2.11
N TRP A 249 -16.12 30.86 -2.71
CA TRP A 249 -17.30 30.57 -3.54
C TRP A 249 -18.60 30.56 -2.73
N GLU A 250 -18.62 29.90 -1.57
CA GLU A 250 -19.80 29.88 -0.69
C GLU A 250 -20.16 31.27 -0.16
N ILE A 251 -19.16 32.04 0.30
CA ILE A 251 -19.37 33.43 0.73
C ILE A 251 -19.92 34.29 -0.43
N LEU A 252 -19.40 34.10 -1.64
CA LEU A 252 -19.82 34.84 -2.82
C LEU A 252 -21.26 34.46 -3.24
N LYS A 253 -21.62 33.17 -3.18
CA LYS A 253 -22.98 32.68 -3.42
C LYS A 253 -23.98 33.30 -2.44
N SER A 254 -23.67 33.26 -1.13
CA SER A 254 -24.53 33.87 -0.12
C SER A 254 -24.64 35.38 -0.26
N LYS A 255 -23.55 36.08 -0.60
CA LYS A 255 -23.57 37.55 -0.75
C LYS A 255 -24.37 38.02 -1.97
N LEU A 256 -24.38 37.23 -3.05
CA LEU A 256 -25.05 37.58 -4.31
C LEU A 256 -26.44 36.95 -4.44
N ASN A 257 -26.94 36.25 -3.40
CA ASN A 257 -28.16 35.44 -3.47
C ASN A 257 -28.19 34.53 -4.70
N TRP A 258 -27.06 33.86 -4.97
CA TRP A 258 -26.90 33.04 -6.17
C TRP A 258 -27.79 31.78 -6.08
N CYS A 259 -28.85 31.72 -6.88
CA CYS A 259 -29.79 30.60 -6.96
C CYS A 259 -29.80 29.94 -8.36
N GLU A 260 -30.41 28.76 -8.44
CA GLU A 260 -30.55 28.00 -9.68
C GLU A 260 -31.30 28.80 -10.76
N GLU A 261 -32.29 29.61 -10.37
CA GLU A 261 -33.05 30.45 -11.32
C GLU A 261 -32.19 31.53 -11.99
N VAL A 262 -31.23 32.11 -11.27
CA VAL A 262 -30.28 33.11 -11.82
C VAL A 262 -29.30 32.43 -12.78
N GLU A 263 -28.89 31.20 -12.50
CA GLU A 263 -28.03 30.43 -13.41
C GLU A 263 -28.77 30.07 -14.71
N GLU A 264 -30.03 29.64 -14.63
CA GLU A 264 -30.85 29.36 -15.81
C GLU A 264 -31.21 30.62 -16.61
N ALA A 265 -31.47 31.74 -15.94
CA ALA A 265 -31.66 33.03 -16.61
C ALA A 265 -30.41 33.46 -17.40
N ILE A 266 -29.21 33.28 -16.83
CA ILE A 266 -27.94 33.56 -17.51
C ILE A 266 -27.74 32.65 -18.71
N LYS A 267 -28.03 31.35 -18.60
CA LYS A 267 -27.94 30.41 -19.73
C LYS A 267 -28.89 30.81 -20.85
N SER A 268 -30.16 31.03 -20.52
CA SER A 268 -31.21 31.40 -21.47
C SER A 268 -30.88 32.70 -22.22
N LEU A 269 -30.36 33.73 -21.52
CA LEU A 269 -29.94 34.99 -22.15
C LEU A 269 -28.69 34.83 -23.02
N GLN A 270 -27.75 33.96 -22.64
CA GLN A 270 -26.57 33.65 -23.46
C GLN A 270 -26.93 32.84 -24.71
N ASP A 271 -27.85 31.88 -24.60
CA ASP A 271 -28.35 31.10 -25.72
C ASP A 271 -29.16 31.99 -26.69
N SER A 272 -29.97 32.92 -26.16
CA SER A 272 -30.67 33.93 -26.95
C SER A 272 -29.70 34.88 -27.68
N ARG A 273 -28.60 35.30 -27.02
CA ARG A 273 -27.53 36.05 -27.69
C ARG A 273 -26.89 35.24 -28.81
N ASN A 274 -26.63 33.94 -28.62
CA ASN A 274 -26.04 33.09 -29.64
C ASN A 274 -26.97 32.91 -30.86
N LEU A 275 -28.29 32.83 -30.64
CA LEU A 275 -29.29 32.81 -31.71
C LEU A 275 -29.33 34.13 -32.51
N GLU A 276 -29.20 35.27 -31.85
CA GLU A 276 -29.23 36.59 -32.52
C GLU A 276 -27.88 36.97 -33.16
N ALA A 277 -26.75 36.51 -32.58
CA ALA A 277 -25.40 36.78 -33.07
C ALA A 277 -24.96 35.85 -34.21
N HIS A 278 -25.66 34.73 -34.43
CA HIS A 278 -25.39 33.80 -35.53
C HIS A 278 -26.56 33.80 -36.52
N PRO A 279 -26.39 34.36 -37.72
CA PRO A 279 -27.44 34.30 -38.73
C PRO A 279 -27.69 32.84 -39.15
N PRO A 280 -28.91 32.53 -39.64
CA PRO A 280 -29.22 31.21 -40.17
C PRO A 280 -28.16 30.81 -41.20
N ILE A 281 -27.53 29.68 -40.94
CA ILE A 281 -26.41 29.18 -41.74
C ILE A 281 -26.97 28.57 -43.02
N ASP A 282 -26.48 29.05 -44.16
CA ASP A 282 -26.82 28.57 -45.50
C ASP A 282 -25.60 27.93 -46.17
N GLU A 283 -25.82 26.80 -46.83
CA GLU A 283 -24.79 25.99 -47.50
C GLU A 283 -24.03 26.81 -48.56
N THR A 284 -24.78 27.60 -49.35
CA THR A 284 -24.17 28.40 -50.42
C THR A 284 -23.31 29.53 -49.88
N LEU A 285 -23.68 30.05 -48.70
CA LEU A 285 -22.94 31.09 -47.99
C LEU A 285 -21.67 30.54 -47.33
N LEU A 286 -21.75 29.33 -46.75
CA LEU A 286 -20.61 28.64 -46.14
C LEU A 286 -19.51 28.32 -47.16
N HIS A 287 -19.85 27.80 -48.34
CA HIS A 287 -18.86 27.55 -49.39
C HIS A 287 -18.24 28.84 -49.95
N LYS A 288 -19.02 29.93 -50.03
CA LYS A 288 -18.50 31.25 -50.41
C LYS A 288 -17.49 31.77 -49.39
N TYR A 289 -17.78 31.65 -48.09
CA TYR A 289 -16.85 32.06 -47.04
C TYR A 289 -15.61 31.16 -46.98
N ALA A 290 -15.76 29.85 -47.15
CA ALA A 290 -14.63 28.94 -47.21
C ALA A 290 -13.68 29.29 -48.37
N SER A 291 -14.24 29.63 -49.54
CA SER A 291 -13.46 30.05 -50.71
C SER A 291 -12.76 31.39 -50.48
N ALA A 292 -13.45 32.38 -49.90
CA ALA A 292 -12.85 33.68 -49.57
C ALA A 292 -11.71 33.55 -48.55
N LEU A 293 -11.84 32.66 -47.56
CA LEU A 293 -10.80 32.42 -46.54
C LEU A 293 -9.57 31.67 -47.08
N GLU A 294 -9.73 30.87 -48.14
CA GLU A 294 -8.61 30.26 -48.87
C GLU A 294 -7.89 31.31 -49.74
N GLU A 295 -8.65 32.18 -50.42
CA GLU A 295 -8.11 33.31 -51.20
C GLU A 295 -7.32 34.29 -50.32
N ASP A 296 -7.78 34.55 -49.11
CA ASP A 296 -7.08 35.36 -48.10
C ASP A 296 -5.89 34.63 -47.44
N GLY A 297 -5.66 33.35 -47.78
CA GLY A 297 -4.54 32.55 -47.28
C GLY A 297 -4.60 32.25 -45.77
N ILE A 298 -5.79 32.33 -45.17
CA ILE A 298 -6.07 32.05 -43.76
C ILE A 298 -6.21 30.55 -43.53
N LEU A 299 -6.79 29.84 -44.50
CA LEU A 299 -6.94 28.38 -44.46
C LEU A 299 -5.60 27.70 -44.77
N LYS A 300 -4.88 27.30 -43.71
CA LYS A 300 -3.59 26.58 -43.82
C LYS A 300 -3.51 25.40 -42.85
N GLY A 301 -2.72 24.40 -43.21
CA GLY A 301 -2.44 23.25 -42.38
C GLY A 301 -3.70 22.43 -42.07
N TRP A 302 -4.12 22.40 -40.80
CA TRP A 302 -5.28 21.60 -40.37
C TRP A 302 -6.64 22.16 -40.79
N LEU A 303 -6.67 23.43 -41.21
CA LEU A 303 -7.87 24.15 -41.67
C LEU A 303 -7.89 24.34 -43.19
N SER A 304 -7.25 23.47 -43.97
CA SER A 304 -7.27 23.53 -45.44
C SER A 304 -8.70 23.54 -46.00
N LEU A 305 -8.94 24.24 -47.11
CA LEU A 305 -10.24 24.29 -47.81
C LEU A 305 -10.90 22.91 -47.97
N GLU A 306 -10.12 21.88 -48.30
CA GLU A 306 -10.63 20.50 -48.46
C GLU A 306 -11.30 19.97 -47.19
N ARG A 307 -10.73 20.27 -46.02
CA ARG A 307 -11.25 19.82 -44.72
C ARG A 307 -12.43 20.66 -44.26
N VAL A 308 -12.41 21.97 -44.54
CA VAL A 308 -13.53 22.87 -44.27
C VAL A 308 -14.75 22.48 -45.12
N ASN A 309 -14.57 22.15 -46.39
CA ASN A 309 -15.65 21.63 -47.23
C ASN A 309 -16.20 20.29 -46.72
N LYS A 310 -15.33 19.36 -46.27
CA LYS A 310 -15.79 18.12 -45.62
C LYS A 310 -16.62 18.38 -44.36
N LEU A 311 -16.30 19.43 -43.58
CA LEU A 311 -17.10 19.82 -42.42
C LEU A 311 -18.46 20.41 -42.82
N ILE A 312 -18.51 21.18 -43.91
CA ILE A 312 -19.78 21.69 -44.48
C ILE A 312 -20.65 20.53 -44.96
N ASP A 313 -20.05 19.52 -45.60
CA ASP A 313 -20.77 18.31 -46.05
C ASP A 313 -21.31 17.49 -44.88
N ILE A 314 -20.52 17.30 -43.80
CA ILE A 314 -20.97 16.62 -42.58
C ILE A 314 -22.14 17.37 -41.94
N TRP A 315 -22.04 18.70 -41.85
CA TRP A 315 -23.12 19.55 -41.32
C TRP A 315 -24.41 19.42 -42.15
N LYS A 316 -24.29 19.37 -43.48
CA LYS A 316 -25.42 19.14 -44.39
C LYS A 316 -26.09 17.78 -44.16
N SER A 317 -25.29 16.72 -44.05
CA SER A 317 -25.82 15.37 -43.81
C SER A 317 -26.57 15.27 -42.47
N LEU A 318 -26.02 15.85 -41.40
CA LEU A 318 -26.66 15.86 -40.08
C LEU A 318 -27.97 16.68 -40.07
N LYS A 319 -28.00 17.83 -40.75
CA LYS A 319 -29.22 18.62 -40.90
C LYS A 319 -30.32 17.87 -41.65
N SER A 320 -29.96 17.07 -42.65
CA SER A 320 -30.91 16.24 -43.40
C SER A 320 -31.41 15.01 -42.63
N GLU A 321 -30.70 14.54 -41.61
CA GLU A 321 -31.16 13.45 -40.73
C GLU A 321 -32.20 13.94 -39.72
N ASP A 322 -32.05 15.15 -39.18
CA ASP A 322 -33.01 15.76 -38.24
C ASP A 322 -34.34 16.13 -38.91
N GLU A 323 -34.34 16.50 -40.19
CA GLU A 323 -35.58 16.79 -40.95
C GLU A 323 -36.35 15.51 -41.38
N ASN A 324 -35.71 14.34 -41.37
CA ASN A 324 -36.32 13.05 -41.72
C ASN A 324 -36.84 12.27 -40.49
N LEU A 325 -36.73 12.85 -39.29
CA LEU A 325 -37.23 12.31 -38.02
C LEU A 325 -38.47 13.03 -37.47
N LEU A 326 -39.03 13.96 -38.25
CA LEU A 326 -40.35 14.60 -38.05
C LEU A 326 -41.33 14.09 -39.11
#